data_AF-A0A257UUJ7-F1
#
_entry.id   AF-A0A257UUJ7-F1
#
_cell.length_a   1.000
_cell.length_b   1.000
_cell.length_c   1.000
_cell.angle_alpha   90.00
_cell.angle_beta   90.00
_cell.angle_gamma   90.00
#
_symmetry.space_group_name_H-M   'P 1'
#
loop_
_entity.id
_entity.type
_entity.pdbx_description
1 polymer ?
#
loop_
_entity_poly.entity_id
_entity_poly.type
_entity_poly.pdbx_seq_one_letter_code
_entity_poly.pdbx_strand_id
1 'polypeptide(L)'
;MTAIVIVADAVAVVLAALAAIWFVGRRARARLEKTQLDAEQEARRVLAAAQQEAEQRLRDAGVEARERLLTARSEFERESHEYRQELLESERRQDQREGALDERARSLDAQEKELDNRKRQIEERESVVAMQEDALAAASAEQRAQLERIAGLTSDQAKAELMRTFPTTR
;
A
#
# COMPACT_ATOMS: atom_id res chain seq x y z
N MET A 1 115.70 15.04 -39.88
CA MET A 1 114.49 15.64 -40.47
C MET A 1 113.32 14.65 -40.48
N THR A 2 113.47 13.44 -41.02
CA THR A 2 112.40 12.42 -41.09
C THR A 2 111.87 11.94 -39.73
N ALA A 3 112.74 11.67 -38.75
CA ALA A 3 112.31 11.23 -37.42
C ALA A 3 111.45 12.26 -36.65
N ILE A 4 111.75 13.56 -36.81
CA ILE A 4 110.98 14.64 -36.15
C ILE A 4 109.58 14.75 -36.75
N VAL A 5 109.45 14.57 -38.07
CA VAL A 5 108.15 14.57 -38.76
C VAL A 5 107.28 13.41 -38.30
N ILE A 6 107.86 12.19 -38.21
CA ILE A 6 107.12 11.00 -37.75
C ILE A 6 106.60 11.16 -36.31
N VAL A 7 107.41 11.75 -35.41
CA VAL A 7 106.99 12.02 -34.03
C VAL A 7 105.90 13.08 -33.96
N ALA A 8 105.99 14.14 -34.77
CA ALA A 8 104.97 15.18 -34.83
C ALA A 8 103.62 14.63 -35.34
N ASP A 9 103.63 13.79 -36.37
CA ASP A 9 102.42 13.15 -36.91
C ASP A 9 101.78 12.20 -35.87
N ALA A 10 102.59 11.41 -35.17
CA ALA A 10 102.10 10.53 -34.11
C ALA A 10 101.42 11.32 -32.97
N VAL A 11 102.02 12.44 -32.55
CA VAL A 11 101.44 13.32 -31.53
C VAL A 11 100.14 13.97 -32.02
N ALA A 12 100.08 14.41 -33.28
CA ALA A 12 98.87 14.98 -33.87
C ALA A 12 97.71 13.97 -33.90
N VAL A 13 97.98 12.71 -34.26
CA VAL A 13 96.98 11.63 -34.25
C VAL A 13 96.46 11.35 -32.83
N VAL A 14 97.35 11.31 -31.83
CA VAL A 14 96.94 11.10 -30.43
C VAL A 14 96.09 12.27 -29.93
N LEU A 15 96.47 13.51 -30.22
CA LEU A 15 95.69 14.68 -29.84
C LEU A 15 94.32 14.72 -30.53
N ALA A 16 94.25 14.35 -31.82
CA ALA A 16 92.99 14.25 -32.55
C ALA A 16 92.08 13.16 -31.97
N ALA A 17 92.64 11.99 -31.58
CA ALA A 17 91.88 10.93 -30.94
C ALA A 17 91.36 11.35 -29.56
N LEU A 18 92.16 12.03 -28.74
CA LEU A 18 91.74 12.55 -27.44
C LEU A 18 90.66 13.62 -27.59
N ALA A 19 90.79 14.53 -28.57
CA ALA A 19 89.77 15.53 -28.89
C ALA A 19 88.45 14.88 -29.35
N ALA A 20 88.52 13.84 -30.19
CA ALA A 20 87.36 13.08 -30.63
C ALA A 20 86.66 12.38 -29.45
N ILE A 21 87.41 11.71 -28.57
CA ILE A 21 86.88 11.06 -27.37
C ILE A 21 86.23 12.09 -26.43
N TRP A 22 86.89 13.22 -26.20
CA TRP A 22 86.34 14.30 -25.37
C TRP A 22 85.05 14.87 -25.95
N PHE A 23 85.00 15.10 -27.26
CA PHE A 23 83.84 15.66 -27.94
C PHE A 23 82.66 14.68 -27.99
N VAL A 24 82.92 13.40 -28.26
CA VAL A 24 81.89 12.34 -28.19
C VAL A 24 81.39 12.17 -26.76
N GLY A 25 82.29 12.15 -25.77
CA GLY A 25 81.93 12.09 -24.34
C GLY A 25 81.08 13.28 -23.90
N ARG A 26 81.43 14.50 -24.33
CA ARG A 26 80.64 15.72 -24.06
C ARG A 26 79.25 15.64 -24.69
N ARG A 27 79.14 15.17 -25.94
CA ARG A 27 77.83 14.98 -26.60
C ARG A 27 76.99 13.88 -25.96
N ALA A 28 77.60 12.79 -25.54
CA ALA A 28 76.91 11.71 -24.84
C ALA A 28 76.35 12.19 -23.49
N ARG A 29 77.15 12.91 -22.70
CA ARG A 29 76.70 13.52 -21.43
C ARG A 29 75.56 14.52 -21.63
N ALA A 30 75.69 15.44 -22.59
CA ALA A 30 74.64 16.41 -22.90
C ALA A 30 73.33 15.76 -23.36
N ARG A 31 73.40 14.64 -24.11
CA ARG A 31 72.21 13.87 -24.48
C ARG A 31 71.56 13.20 -23.27
N LEU A 32 72.36 12.60 -22.39
CA LEU A 32 71.87 11.94 -21.17
C LEU A 32 71.18 12.95 -20.23
N GLU A 33 71.82 14.09 -19.97
CA GLU A 33 71.24 15.18 -19.17
C GLU A 33 69.92 15.67 -19.77
N LYS A 34 69.88 15.87 -21.10
CA LYS A 34 68.63 16.26 -21.78
C LYS A 34 67.55 15.20 -21.64
N THR A 35 67.87 13.91 -21.85
CA THR A 35 66.88 12.84 -21.70
C THR A 35 66.38 12.69 -20.27
N GLN A 36 67.23 12.93 -19.26
CA GLN A 36 66.81 12.93 -17.86
C GLN A 36 65.88 14.10 -17.56
N LEU A 37 66.23 15.30 -18.03
CA LEU A 37 65.38 16.50 -17.92
C LEU A 37 64.02 16.30 -18.60
N ASP A 38 64.01 15.76 -19.82
CA ASP A 38 62.79 15.50 -20.58
C ASP A 38 61.93 14.44 -19.85
N ALA A 39 62.55 13.38 -19.31
CA ALA A 39 61.85 12.36 -18.53
C ALA A 39 61.27 12.91 -17.21
N GLU A 40 62.01 13.77 -16.50
CA GLU A 40 61.52 14.43 -15.29
C GLU A 40 60.37 15.39 -15.59
N GLN A 41 60.45 16.16 -16.67
CA GLN A 41 59.37 17.04 -17.11
C GLN A 41 58.12 16.25 -17.47
N GLU A 42 58.28 15.14 -18.19
CA GLU A 42 57.15 14.29 -18.56
C GLU A 42 56.53 13.62 -17.34
N ALA A 43 57.34 13.10 -16.41
CA ALA A 43 56.85 12.55 -15.15
C ALA A 43 56.05 13.59 -14.34
N ARG A 44 56.53 14.85 -14.28
CA ARG A 44 55.81 15.95 -13.63
C ARG A 44 54.48 16.26 -14.33
N ARG A 45 54.46 16.26 -15.67
CA ARG A 45 53.22 16.48 -16.44
C ARG A 45 52.20 15.38 -16.19
N VAL A 46 52.63 14.11 -16.22
CA VAL A 46 51.76 12.96 -15.96
C VAL A 46 51.18 13.03 -14.54
N LEU A 47 52.01 13.33 -13.54
CA LEU A 47 51.54 13.48 -12.16
C LEU A 47 50.55 14.64 -12.00
N ALA A 48 50.83 15.79 -12.61
CA ALA A 48 49.91 16.94 -12.57
C ALA A 48 48.58 16.63 -13.26
N ALA A 49 48.60 15.98 -14.42
CA ALA A 49 47.40 15.54 -15.13
C ALA A 49 46.60 14.53 -14.30
N ALA A 50 47.26 13.54 -13.69
CA ALA A 50 46.61 12.55 -12.84
C ALA A 50 45.98 13.18 -11.59
N GLN A 51 46.63 14.17 -10.98
CA GLN A 51 46.06 14.92 -9.85
C GLN A 51 44.83 15.72 -10.27
N GLN A 52 44.90 16.45 -11.38
CA GLN A 52 43.78 17.23 -11.90
C GLN A 52 42.58 16.33 -12.26
N GLU A 53 42.84 15.19 -12.90
CA GLU A 53 41.80 14.22 -13.25
C GLU A 53 41.18 13.58 -11.99
N ALA A 54 41.99 13.24 -10.99
CA ALA A 54 41.49 12.72 -9.71
C ALA A 54 40.58 13.74 -9.01
N GLU A 55 40.99 15.00 -8.95
CA GLU A 55 40.16 16.06 -8.39
C GLU A 55 38.86 16.27 -9.18
N GLN A 56 38.93 16.22 -10.51
CA GLN A 56 37.75 16.33 -11.36
C GLN A 56 36.78 15.18 -11.09
N ARG A 57 37.26 13.93 -11.07
CA ARG A 57 36.44 12.76 -10.76
C ARG A 57 35.80 12.85 -9.38
N LEU A 58 36.52 13.37 -8.37
CA LEU A 58 35.96 13.58 -7.04
C LEU A 58 34.85 14.65 -7.04
N ARG A 59 35.04 15.74 -7.77
CA ARG A 59 34.01 16.78 -7.93
C ARG A 59 32.78 16.23 -8.64
N ASP A 60 32.98 15.54 -9.77
CA ASP A 60 31.90 14.99 -10.59
C ASP A 60 31.12 13.93 -9.80
N ALA A 61 31.80 13.02 -9.09
CA ALA A 61 31.16 12.05 -8.21
C ALA A 61 30.35 12.72 -7.08
N GLY A 62 30.85 13.84 -6.54
CA GLY A 62 30.14 14.63 -5.54
C GLY A 62 28.87 15.28 -6.08
N VAL A 63 28.90 15.76 -7.33
CA VAL A 63 27.72 16.32 -8.01
C VAL A 63 26.70 15.22 -8.31
N GLU A 64 27.15 14.11 -8.91
CA GLU A 64 26.29 12.96 -9.24
C GLU A 64 25.61 12.38 -7.99
N ALA A 65 26.34 12.26 -6.87
CA ALA A 65 25.77 11.82 -5.60
C ALA A 65 24.68 12.77 -5.09
N ARG A 66 24.86 14.09 -5.24
CA ARG A 66 23.85 15.09 -4.86
C ARG A 66 22.63 15.03 -5.77
N GLU A 67 22.81 14.89 -7.07
CA GLU A 67 21.72 14.74 -8.02
C GLU A 67 20.90 13.49 -7.72
N ARG A 68 21.55 12.33 -7.53
CA ARG A 68 20.87 11.10 -7.15
C ARG A 68 20.10 11.22 -5.85
N LEU A 69 20.67 11.88 -4.85
CA LEU A 69 20.00 12.12 -3.57
C LEU A 69 18.76 13.00 -3.74
N LEU A 70 18.85 14.07 -4.53
CA LEU A 70 17.73 14.97 -4.80
C LEU A 70 16.63 14.28 -5.59
N THR A 71 16.97 13.50 -6.61
CA THR A 71 16.01 12.70 -7.37
C THR A 71 15.31 11.68 -6.48
N ALA A 72 16.07 10.88 -5.72
CA ALA A 72 15.50 9.90 -4.80
C ALA A 72 14.58 10.54 -3.76
N ARG A 73 14.95 11.72 -3.24
CA ARG A 73 14.11 12.48 -2.32
C ARG A 73 12.83 12.98 -2.98
N SER A 74 12.91 13.50 -4.21
CA SER A 74 11.74 13.96 -4.96
C SER A 74 10.78 12.81 -5.28
N GLU A 75 11.32 11.65 -5.66
CA GLU A 75 10.53 10.44 -5.92
C GLU A 75 9.85 9.97 -4.64
N PHE A 76 10.57 9.92 -3.53
CA PHE A 76 10.02 9.55 -2.22
C PHE A 76 8.91 10.52 -1.76
N GLU A 77 9.12 11.84 -1.92
CA GLU A 77 8.12 12.85 -1.56
C GLU A 77 6.86 12.71 -2.43
N ARG A 78 7.02 12.42 -3.74
CA ARG A 78 5.90 12.17 -4.66
C ARG A 78 5.13 10.90 -4.25
N GLU A 79 5.81 9.78 -4.07
CA GLU A 79 5.18 8.50 -3.69
C GLU A 79 4.49 8.60 -2.33
N SER A 80 5.14 9.26 -1.36
CA SER A 80 4.55 9.50 -0.03
C SER A 80 3.29 10.37 -0.13
N HIS A 81 3.29 11.36 -1.02
CA HIS A 81 2.11 12.18 -1.26
C HIS A 81 0.98 11.38 -1.89
N GLU A 82 1.27 10.60 -2.94
CA GLU A 82 0.29 9.74 -3.62
C GLU A 82 -0.32 8.73 -2.65
N TYR A 83 0.50 8.00 -1.89
CA TYR A 83 0.05 7.06 -0.88
C TYR A 83 -0.82 7.73 0.19
N ARG A 84 -0.46 8.95 0.62
CA ARG A 84 -1.26 9.72 1.57
C ARG A 84 -2.63 10.10 1.00
N GLN A 85 -2.71 10.49 -0.27
CA GLN A 85 -3.99 10.80 -0.91
C GLN A 85 -4.86 9.55 -1.02
N GLU A 86 -4.29 8.43 -1.46
CA GLU A 86 -5.01 7.15 -1.55
C GLU A 86 -5.55 6.69 -0.19
N LEU A 87 -4.75 6.85 0.87
CA LEU A 87 -5.17 6.54 2.24
C LEU A 87 -6.33 7.43 2.67
N LEU A 88 -6.23 8.76 2.49
CA LEU A 88 -7.30 9.70 2.84
C LEU A 88 -8.60 9.42 2.07
N GLU A 89 -8.51 9.04 0.79
CA GLU A 89 -9.67 8.63 0.02
C GLU A 89 -10.28 7.33 0.54
N SER A 90 -9.45 6.37 0.94
CA SER A 90 -9.90 5.12 1.54
C SER A 90 -10.59 5.35 2.88
N GLU A 91 -10.03 6.20 3.74
CA GLU A 91 -10.62 6.60 5.02
C GLU A 91 -11.99 7.26 4.79
N ARG A 92 -12.08 8.23 3.87
CA ARG A 92 -13.38 8.87 3.53
C ARG A 92 -14.42 7.87 3.04
N ARG A 93 -14.02 6.88 2.23
CA ARG A 93 -14.93 5.81 1.78
C ARG A 93 -15.36 4.90 2.94
N GLN A 94 -14.48 4.65 3.90
CA GLN A 94 -14.81 3.88 5.10
C GLN A 94 -15.79 4.65 5.99
N ASP A 95 -15.52 5.93 6.28
CA ASP A 95 -16.41 6.79 7.06
C ASP A 95 -17.82 6.88 6.46
N GLN A 96 -17.93 7.01 5.13
CA GLN A 96 -19.21 7.01 4.44
C GLN A 96 -19.97 5.68 4.60
N ARG A 97 -19.25 4.54 4.55
CA ARG A 97 -19.85 3.22 4.76
C ARG A 97 -20.28 3.02 6.20
N GLU A 98 -19.46 3.43 7.16
CA GLU A 98 -19.79 3.39 8.58
C GLU A 98 -21.03 4.24 8.89
N GLY A 99 -21.09 5.47 8.38
CA GLY A 99 -22.26 6.32 8.53
C GLY A 99 -23.54 5.71 7.94
N ALA A 100 -23.44 5.08 6.76
CA ALA A 100 -24.58 4.40 6.15
C ALA A 100 -25.02 3.14 6.94
N LEU A 101 -24.07 2.41 7.52
CA LEU A 101 -24.37 1.26 8.39
C LEU A 101 -25.04 1.70 9.69
N ASP A 102 -24.57 2.80 10.30
CA ASP A 102 -25.16 3.39 11.51
C ASP A 102 -26.61 3.85 11.26
N GLU A 103 -26.87 4.51 10.13
CA GLU A 103 -28.24 4.90 9.77
C GLU A 103 -29.14 3.67 9.59
N ARG A 104 -28.63 2.64 8.93
CA ARG A 104 -29.37 1.39 8.73
C ARG A 104 -29.63 0.66 10.04
N ALA A 105 -28.66 0.65 10.96
CA ALA A 105 -28.83 0.08 12.31
C ALA A 105 -29.93 0.83 13.07
N ARG A 106 -29.93 2.17 13.07
CA ARG A 106 -30.99 2.97 13.70
C ARG A 106 -32.37 2.70 13.09
N SER A 107 -32.44 2.53 11.77
CA SER A 107 -33.69 2.18 11.09
C SER A 107 -34.20 0.79 11.50
N LEU A 108 -33.31 -0.19 11.59
CA LEU A 108 -33.65 -1.55 12.04
C LEU A 108 -34.11 -1.56 13.51
N ASP A 109 -33.41 -0.86 14.41
CA ASP A 109 -33.82 -0.74 15.81
C ASP A 109 -35.21 -0.11 15.96
N ALA A 110 -35.54 0.89 15.13
CA ALA A 110 -36.86 1.51 15.12
C ALA A 110 -37.94 0.53 14.64
N GLN A 111 -37.67 -0.22 13.58
CA GLN A 111 -38.56 -1.26 13.06
C GLN A 111 -38.76 -2.39 14.08
N GLU A 112 -37.71 -2.82 14.77
CA GLU A 112 -37.78 -3.86 15.80
C GLU A 112 -38.66 -3.43 16.98
N LYS A 113 -38.51 -2.19 17.45
CA LYS A 113 -39.40 -1.62 18.48
C LYS A 113 -40.85 -1.52 18.02
N GLU A 114 -41.09 -1.14 16.76
CA GLU A 114 -42.44 -1.10 16.21
C GLU A 114 -43.06 -2.50 16.13
N LEU A 115 -42.29 -3.49 15.68
CA LEU A 115 -42.72 -4.89 15.62
C LEU A 115 -43.02 -5.44 17.01
N ASP A 116 -42.19 -5.16 18.01
CA ASP A 116 -42.43 -5.59 19.39
C ASP A 116 -43.72 -4.97 19.96
N ASN A 117 -43.95 -3.68 19.71
CA ASN A 117 -45.19 -3.01 20.11
C ASN A 117 -46.43 -3.64 19.44
N ARG A 118 -46.35 -3.92 18.13
CA ARG A 118 -47.44 -4.59 17.40
C ARG A 118 -47.68 -6.00 17.93
N LYS A 119 -46.63 -6.74 18.26
CA LYS A 119 -46.73 -8.07 18.84
C LYS A 119 -47.47 -8.05 20.18
N ARG A 120 -47.10 -7.12 21.08
CA ARG A 120 -47.80 -6.94 22.36
C ARG A 120 -49.27 -6.58 22.18
N GLN A 121 -49.60 -5.71 21.21
CA GLN A 121 -51.00 -5.36 20.91
C GLN A 121 -51.80 -6.55 20.36
N ILE A 122 -51.18 -7.41 19.56
CA ILE A 122 -51.81 -8.64 19.06
C ILE A 122 -52.05 -9.60 20.22
N GLU A 123 -51.05 -9.83 21.07
CA GLU A 123 -51.17 -10.69 22.26
C GLU A 123 -52.30 -10.21 23.21
N GLU A 124 -52.42 -8.90 23.43
CA GLU A 124 -53.50 -8.32 24.23
C GLU A 124 -54.87 -8.55 23.59
N ARG A 125 -55.00 -8.35 22.27
CA ARG A 125 -56.25 -8.61 21.54
C ARG A 125 -56.62 -10.08 21.54
N GLU A 126 -55.66 -10.97 21.35
CA GLU A 126 -55.87 -12.42 21.42
C GLU A 126 -56.38 -12.83 22.81
N SER A 127 -55.81 -12.27 23.88
CA SER A 127 -56.30 -12.49 25.24
C SER A 127 -57.74 -12.00 25.44
N VAL A 128 -58.08 -10.82 24.91
CA VAL A 128 -59.46 -10.28 25.01
C VAL A 128 -60.44 -11.14 24.22
N VAL A 129 -60.08 -11.57 23.01
CA VAL A 129 -60.91 -12.45 22.19
C VAL A 129 -61.14 -13.78 22.91
N ALA A 130 -60.10 -14.40 23.48
CA ALA A 130 -60.24 -15.63 24.24
C ALA A 130 -61.22 -15.48 25.42
N MET A 131 -61.14 -14.38 26.17
CA MET A 131 -62.09 -14.10 27.26
C MET A 131 -63.54 -13.92 26.76
N GLN A 132 -63.72 -13.28 25.59
CA GLN A 132 -65.03 -13.10 24.99
C GLN A 132 -65.60 -14.44 24.48
N GLU A 133 -64.78 -15.30 23.90
CA GLU A 133 -65.16 -16.64 23.48
C GLU A 133 -65.62 -17.49 24.66
N ASP A 134 -64.88 -17.47 25.77
CA ASP A 134 -65.26 -18.15 27.02
C ASP A 134 -66.58 -17.63 27.59
N ALA A 135 -66.76 -16.30 27.63
CA ALA A 135 -68.00 -15.67 28.10
C ALA A 135 -69.20 -16.01 27.20
N LEU A 136 -69.00 -16.02 25.87
CA LEU A 136 -70.03 -16.38 24.91
C LEU A 136 -70.41 -17.86 25.03
N ALA A 137 -69.44 -18.74 25.25
CA ALA A 137 -69.65 -20.16 25.49
C ALA A 137 -70.47 -20.39 26.77
N ALA A 138 -70.14 -19.69 27.87
CA ALA A 138 -70.88 -19.75 29.12
C ALA A 138 -72.32 -19.24 28.97
N ALA A 139 -72.51 -18.07 28.34
CA ALA A 139 -73.84 -17.50 28.09
C ALA A 139 -74.69 -18.40 27.19
N SER A 140 -74.09 -19.01 26.16
CA SER A 140 -74.78 -19.96 25.28
C SER A 140 -75.20 -21.23 26.03
N ALA A 141 -74.36 -21.73 26.95
CA ALA A 141 -74.71 -22.85 27.81
C ALA A 141 -75.86 -22.51 28.77
N GLU A 142 -75.85 -21.31 29.35
CA GLU A 142 -76.94 -20.83 30.21
C GLU A 142 -78.25 -20.68 29.44
N GLN A 143 -78.23 -20.06 28.26
CA GLN A 143 -79.41 -19.92 27.39
C GLN A 143 -79.99 -21.28 27.01
N ARG A 144 -79.14 -22.26 26.65
CA ARG A 144 -79.59 -23.65 26.41
C ARG A 144 -80.28 -24.22 27.64
N ALA A 145 -79.68 -24.11 28.82
CA ALA A 145 -80.27 -24.62 30.07
C ALA A 145 -81.58 -23.91 30.46
N GLN A 146 -81.75 -22.63 30.14
CA GLN A 146 -83.01 -21.91 30.35
C GLN A 146 -84.09 -22.36 29.35
N LEU A 147 -83.73 -22.52 28.06
CA LEU A 147 -84.66 -23.03 27.03
C LEU A 147 -85.14 -24.44 27.35
N GLU A 148 -84.25 -25.33 27.80
CA GLU A 148 -84.62 -26.69 28.23
C GLU A 148 -85.59 -26.65 29.43
N ARG A 149 -85.36 -25.74 30.38
CA ARG A 149 -86.28 -25.53 31.53
C ARG A 149 -87.66 -25.04 31.08
N ILE A 150 -87.72 -24.06 30.18
CA ILE A 150 -88.99 -23.49 29.67
C ILE A 150 -89.75 -24.52 28.81
N ALA A 151 -89.04 -25.26 27.95
CA ALA A 151 -89.64 -26.27 27.08
C ALA A 151 -90.06 -27.55 27.82
N GLY A 152 -89.61 -27.76 29.07
CA GLY A 152 -89.87 -28.97 29.85
C GLY A 152 -89.26 -30.24 29.25
N LEU A 153 -88.35 -30.09 28.28
CA LEU A 153 -87.70 -31.14 27.51
C LEU A 153 -86.23 -30.75 27.32
N THR A 154 -85.31 -31.68 27.56
CA THR A 154 -83.89 -31.50 27.24
C THR A 154 -83.65 -31.42 25.73
N SER A 155 -82.52 -30.88 25.27
CA SER A 155 -82.23 -30.77 23.84
C SER A 155 -82.27 -32.12 23.12
N ASP A 156 -81.78 -33.18 23.76
CA ASP A 156 -81.84 -34.55 23.25
C ASP A 156 -83.28 -35.08 23.20
N GLN A 157 -84.10 -34.77 24.20
CA GLN A 157 -85.52 -35.13 24.22
C GLN A 157 -86.31 -34.38 23.15
N ALA A 158 -86.09 -33.07 22.98
CA ALA A 158 -86.73 -32.27 21.94
C ALA A 158 -86.32 -32.74 20.54
N LYS A 159 -85.06 -33.12 20.34
CA LYS A 159 -84.57 -33.71 19.08
C LYS A 159 -85.19 -35.08 18.80
N ALA A 160 -85.33 -35.94 19.82
CA ALA A 160 -86.00 -37.23 19.70
C ALA A 160 -87.50 -37.08 19.43
N GLU A 161 -88.16 -36.10 20.07
CA GLU A 161 -89.55 -35.72 19.81
C GLU A 161 -89.69 -35.27 18.36
N LEU A 162 -88.89 -34.32 17.90
CA LEU A 162 -88.94 -33.77 16.53
C LEU A 162 -88.63 -34.85 15.47
N MET A 163 -87.69 -35.76 15.73
CA MET A 163 -87.41 -36.92 14.85
C MET A 163 -88.55 -37.95 14.86
N ARG A 164 -89.32 -38.04 15.94
CA ARG A 164 -90.54 -38.86 16.02
C ARG A 164 -91.71 -38.21 15.28
N THR A 165 -91.79 -36.87 15.28
CA THR A 165 -92.89 -36.11 14.64
C THR A 165 -92.62 -35.77 13.16
N PHE A 166 -91.36 -35.70 12.72
CA PHE A 166 -91.03 -35.57 11.29
C PHE A 166 -91.02 -36.95 10.62
N PRO A 167 -91.94 -37.22 9.67
CA PRO A 167 -91.87 -38.43 8.88
C PRO A 167 -90.64 -38.38 7.97
N THR A 168 -89.77 -39.38 8.07
CA THR A 168 -88.75 -39.68 7.07
C THR A 168 -89.49 -40.01 5.77
N THR A 169 -89.71 -38.99 4.95
CA THR A 169 -90.29 -39.15 3.61
C THR A 169 -89.14 -39.03 2.63
N ARG A 170 -89.05 -40.00 1.71
CA ARG A 170 -88.12 -40.02 0.57
C ARG A 170 -88.14 -38.73 -0.24
#